data_AF-A0A847UKB3-F1
#
_entry.id   AF-A0A847UKB3-F1
#
_cell.length_a   1.000
_cell.length_b   1.000
_cell.length_c   1.000
_cell.angle_alpha   90.00
_cell.angle_beta   90.00
_cell.angle_gamma   90.00
#
_symmetry.space_group_name_H-M   'P 1'
#
loop_
_entity.id
_entity.type
_entity.pdbx_description
1 polymer ?
#
loop_
_entity_poly.entity_id
_entity_poly.type
_entity_poly.pdbx_seq_one_letter_code
_entity_poly.pdbx_strand_id
1 'polypeptide(L)'
;MTTVVLGWDALDYKLLEEFGMTDAFGEHVAPLETFANDIIGEPHTREVWPSIITGESPTEHGIYAVEAGEGVKWSNPWIRLAAKAGNYCIPHGIRTEIGRRLRSEGAGVEKYHKDYYADRGLSTVFDGRRSLPIAVPNYWTDRDERLGYMFDRGAQMGEWLDRDDEGWQPASSDQQARVEEAMHSEAGQKLGQIEAALQREYDLIFAWFGFVDTFGHVEPVAANPVQRRGYEQAAEWTDRIKSQLDDDDTLVCVSDHGLRDGHHTMDATIASDDASVVEAADSVFDVRAAIDSVTPRRESVATPTVRETHSRAGQRAGADDIHGRLEDLGYV
;
A
#
# COMPACT_ATOMS: atom_id res chain seq x y z
N MET A 1 3.25 -11.82 -20.79
CA MET A 1 2.22 -10.86 -20.34
C MET A 1 1.70 -11.15 -18.95
N THR A 2 2.22 -10.35 -18.03
CA THR A 2 1.81 -10.05 -16.67
C THR A 2 1.83 -8.53 -16.53
N THR A 3 0.83 -7.97 -15.88
CA THR A 3 0.84 -6.55 -15.48
C THR A 3 1.34 -6.48 -14.03
N VAL A 4 2.35 -5.63 -13.78
CA VAL A 4 2.88 -5.37 -12.44
C VAL A 4 2.51 -3.96 -12.03
N VAL A 5 1.76 -3.85 -10.94
CA VAL A 5 1.37 -2.56 -10.35
C VAL A 5 2.19 -2.32 -9.09
N LEU A 6 2.97 -1.24 -9.10
CA LEU A 6 3.68 -0.71 -7.94
C LEU A 6 2.89 0.48 -7.38
N GLY A 7 2.14 0.22 -6.33
CA GLY A 7 1.40 1.23 -5.58
C GLY A 7 2.32 1.97 -4.62
N TRP A 8 3.00 3.02 -5.10
CA TRP A 8 3.84 3.88 -4.25
C TRP A 8 2.96 4.90 -3.54
N ASP A 9 2.61 4.63 -2.29
CA ASP A 9 1.78 5.51 -1.47
C ASP A 9 2.40 6.91 -1.40
N ALA A 10 1.58 7.94 -1.60
CA ALA A 10 1.99 9.34 -1.61
C ALA A 10 3.02 9.77 -2.68
N LEU A 11 3.18 9.05 -3.80
CA LEU A 11 4.01 9.51 -4.92
C LEU A 11 3.45 10.82 -5.51
N ASP A 12 4.04 11.94 -5.08
CA ASP A 12 3.63 13.29 -5.46
C ASP A 12 4.17 13.71 -6.84
N TYR A 13 3.28 14.06 -7.76
CA TYR A 13 3.64 14.46 -9.13
C TYR A 13 4.51 15.72 -9.17
N LYS A 14 4.28 16.68 -8.26
CA LYS A 14 5.08 17.92 -8.18
C LYS A 14 6.48 17.67 -7.67
N LEU A 15 6.65 16.72 -6.74
CA LEU A 15 7.98 16.30 -6.32
C LEU A 15 8.73 15.55 -7.41
N LEU A 16 8.04 14.79 -8.28
CA LEU A 16 8.69 14.20 -9.46
C LEU A 16 9.23 15.26 -10.40
N GLU A 17 8.46 16.32 -10.67
CA GLU A 17 8.92 17.47 -11.47
C GLU A 17 10.10 18.18 -10.78
N GLU A 18 10.01 18.43 -9.47
CA GLU A 18 11.05 19.12 -8.70
C GLU A 18 12.37 18.34 -8.61
N PHE A 19 12.29 17.03 -8.40
CA PHE A 19 13.46 16.17 -8.27
C PHE A 19 14.03 15.71 -9.62
N GLY A 20 13.32 15.97 -10.73
CA GLY A 20 13.73 15.55 -12.06
C GLY A 20 13.60 14.03 -12.27
N MET A 21 12.50 13.44 -11.79
CA MET A 21 12.24 12.00 -11.73
C MET A 21 10.97 11.59 -12.48
N THR A 22 10.46 12.43 -13.38
CA THR A 22 9.22 12.17 -14.14
C THR A 22 9.24 10.82 -14.86
N ASP A 23 10.40 10.42 -15.38
CA ASP A 23 10.54 9.21 -16.21
C ASP A 23 11.04 8.00 -15.40
N ALA A 24 11.22 8.17 -14.08
CA ALA A 24 11.82 7.15 -13.21
C ALA A 24 10.84 6.04 -12.80
N PHE A 25 9.53 6.29 -12.94
CA PHE A 25 8.45 5.37 -12.56
C PHE A 25 7.68 4.80 -13.76
N GLY A 26 8.04 5.22 -14.98
CA GLY A 26 7.39 4.85 -16.24
C GLY A 26 7.88 5.76 -17.37
N GLU A 27 7.71 5.36 -18.63
CA GLU A 27 8.02 6.23 -19.78
C GLU A 27 6.97 7.33 -19.96
N HIS A 28 5.75 7.05 -19.52
CA HIS A 28 4.63 7.97 -19.53
C HIS A 28 4.23 8.25 -18.09
N VAL A 29 4.07 9.53 -17.75
CA VAL A 29 3.65 9.97 -16.41
C VAL A 29 2.64 11.10 -16.53
N ALA A 30 1.63 11.07 -15.67
CA ALA A 30 0.62 12.12 -15.58
C ALA A 30 0.21 12.34 -14.11
N PRO A 31 -0.24 13.57 -13.78
CA PRO A 31 -0.96 13.78 -12.54
C PRO A 31 -2.27 12.98 -12.58
N LEU A 32 -2.68 12.45 -11.44
CA LEU A 32 -3.91 11.68 -11.27
C LEU A 32 -4.83 12.43 -10.30
N GLU A 33 -6.09 12.66 -10.68
CA GLU A 33 -7.05 13.31 -9.78
C GLU A 33 -7.43 12.35 -8.64
N THR A 34 -7.31 12.82 -7.39
CA THR A 34 -7.74 12.10 -6.19
C THR A 34 -8.83 12.86 -5.44
N PHE A 35 -9.34 12.31 -4.34
CA PHE A 35 -10.39 12.94 -3.54
C PHE A 35 -10.00 13.02 -2.06
N ALA A 36 -10.48 14.06 -1.40
CA ALA A 36 -10.34 14.22 0.04
C ALA A 36 -11.50 13.53 0.77
N ASN A 37 -11.22 12.99 1.95
CA ASN A 37 -12.29 12.57 2.85
C ASN A 37 -13.05 13.81 3.37
N ASP A 38 -14.38 13.75 3.35
CA ASP A 38 -15.26 14.87 3.68
C ASP A 38 -15.09 15.44 5.10
N ILE A 39 -14.50 14.68 6.02
CA ILE A 39 -14.38 15.05 7.44
C ILE A 39 -12.99 15.59 7.75
N ILE A 40 -11.94 14.91 7.29
CA ILE A 40 -10.55 15.33 7.54
C ILE A 40 -10.09 16.40 6.53
N GLY A 41 -10.73 16.49 5.37
CA GLY A 41 -10.38 17.46 4.32
C GLY A 41 -9.09 17.14 3.56
N GLU A 42 -8.57 15.92 3.72
CA GLU A 42 -7.35 15.42 3.10
C GLU A 42 -7.63 14.03 2.48
N PRO A 43 -6.91 13.64 1.41
CA PRO A 43 -6.99 12.28 0.88
C PRO A 43 -6.44 11.30 1.91
N HIS A 44 -6.99 10.08 1.94
CA HIS A 44 -6.63 9.10 2.95
C HIS A 44 -6.57 7.69 2.35
N THR A 45 -5.40 7.06 2.48
CA THR A 45 -5.07 5.70 2.01
C THR A 45 -6.19 4.68 2.21
N ARG A 46 -6.83 4.66 3.38
CA ARG A 46 -7.94 3.73 3.69
C ARG A 46 -9.18 3.86 2.80
N GLU A 47 -9.44 5.00 2.19
CA GLU A 47 -10.58 5.20 1.28
C GLU A 47 -10.14 5.11 -0.17
N VAL A 48 -9.02 5.75 -0.50
CA VAL A 48 -8.60 5.89 -1.88
C VAL A 48 -8.14 4.55 -2.48
N TRP A 49 -7.43 3.69 -1.75
CA TRP A 49 -7.02 2.38 -2.29
C TRP A 49 -8.19 1.45 -2.62
N PRO A 50 -9.24 1.32 -1.78
CA PRO A 50 -10.49 0.68 -2.17
C PRO A 50 -11.09 1.28 -3.46
N SER A 51 -11.11 2.60 -3.61
CA SER A 51 -11.56 3.25 -4.85
C SER A 51 -10.68 2.91 -6.05
N ILE A 52 -9.35 2.87 -5.89
CA ILE A 52 -8.41 2.46 -6.94
C ILE A 52 -8.70 1.05 -7.44
N ILE A 53 -8.88 0.08 -6.53
CA ILE A 53 -9.05 -1.32 -6.91
C ILE A 53 -10.47 -1.66 -7.39
N THR A 54 -11.48 -0.86 -7.01
CA THR A 54 -12.88 -1.07 -7.40
C THR A 54 -13.32 -0.17 -8.55
N GLY A 55 -12.70 0.99 -8.72
CA GLY A 55 -13.21 2.10 -9.54
C GLY A 55 -14.45 2.79 -8.96
N GLU A 56 -14.83 2.48 -7.72
CA GLU A 56 -16.05 2.95 -7.07
C GLU A 56 -15.72 4.00 -6.01
N SER A 57 -16.66 4.89 -5.72
CA SER A 57 -16.54 5.90 -4.66
C SER A 57 -16.69 5.30 -3.25
N PRO A 58 -16.25 5.99 -2.19
CA PRO A 58 -16.52 5.59 -0.80
C PRO A 58 -18.00 5.33 -0.50
N THR A 59 -18.90 6.08 -1.14
CA THR A 59 -20.36 5.86 -1.03
C THR A 59 -20.84 4.56 -1.64
N GLU A 60 -20.16 4.04 -2.65
CA GLU A 60 -20.51 2.81 -3.35
C GLU A 60 -19.88 1.59 -2.69
N HIS A 61 -18.58 1.64 -2.37
CA HIS A 61 -17.91 0.51 -1.73
C HIS A 61 -18.05 0.49 -0.20
N GLY A 62 -18.55 1.57 0.43
CA GLY A 62 -18.90 1.62 1.86
C GLY A 62 -17.70 1.52 2.82
N ILE A 63 -16.51 1.94 2.37
CA ILE A 63 -15.29 1.97 3.20
C ILE A 63 -14.91 3.43 3.40
N TYR A 64 -14.85 3.84 4.66
CA TYR A 64 -14.47 5.19 5.05
C TYR A 64 -13.28 5.17 6.02
N ALA A 65 -12.40 6.17 5.91
CA ALA A 65 -11.29 6.43 6.82
C ALA A 65 -11.83 7.01 8.14
N VAL A 66 -12.80 7.93 8.03
CA VAL A 66 -13.53 8.53 9.16
C VAL A 66 -14.99 8.74 8.73
N GLU A 67 -15.94 8.30 9.56
CA GLU A 67 -17.38 8.48 9.33
C GLU A 67 -18.00 9.56 10.25
N ALA A 68 -19.01 10.27 9.74
CA ALA A 68 -19.68 11.35 10.46
C ALA A 68 -20.50 10.79 11.64
N GLY A 69 -20.09 11.13 12.86
CA GLY A 69 -20.74 10.65 14.09
C GLY A 69 -20.05 9.46 14.75
N GLU A 70 -18.96 8.95 14.17
CA GLU A 70 -18.18 7.85 14.75
C GLU A 70 -17.12 8.35 15.73
N GLY A 71 -17.58 8.66 16.94
CA GLY A 71 -16.72 8.49 18.11
C GLY A 71 -16.48 7.00 18.31
N VAL A 72 -15.30 6.52 17.90
CA VAL A 72 -14.69 5.21 18.18
C VAL A 72 -15.70 4.06 18.40
N LYS A 73 -15.91 3.24 17.36
CA LYS A 73 -16.69 1.99 17.44
C LYS A 73 -16.01 1.00 18.41
N TRP A 74 -16.25 1.16 19.71
CA TRP A 74 -15.80 0.21 20.72
C TRP A 74 -16.65 -1.07 20.66
N SER A 75 -15.98 -2.22 20.62
CA SER A 75 -16.57 -3.56 20.61
C SER A 75 -17.14 -4.00 21.98
N ASN A 76 -17.04 -3.18 23.03
CA ASN A 76 -17.52 -3.51 24.38
C ASN A 76 -18.82 -2.75 24.76
N PRO A 77 -19.92 -3.44 25.11
CA PRO A 77 -21.21 -2.84 25.48
C PRO A 77 -21.15 -1.80 26.62
N TRP A 78 -20.23 -1.96 27.58
CA TRP A 78 -20.10 -1.07 28.73
C TRP A 78 -19.43 0.27 28.39
N ILE A 79 -18.54 0.28 27.38
CA ILE A 79 -17.85 1.48 26.90
C ILE A 79 -18.79 2.31 26.01
N ARG A 80 -19.69 1.67 25.25
CA ARG A 80 -20.77 2.36 24.51
C ARG A 80 -21.69 3.18 25.42
N LEU A 81 -21.97 2.67 26.62
CA LEU A 81 -22.80 3.36 27.61
C LEU A 81 -22.08 4.58 28.20
N ALA A 82 -20.77 4.46 28.48
CA ALA A 82 -19.94 5.56 28.96
C ALA A 82 -19.74 6.66 27.89
N ALA A 83 -19.54 6.28 26.63
CA ALA A 83 -19.42 7.22 25.51
C ALA A 83 -20.72 8.01 25.26
N LYS A 84 -21.89 7.36 25.39
CA LYS A 84 -23.19 8.05 25.31
C LYS A 84 -23.40 9.07 26.42
N ALA A 85 -22.90 8.83 27.63
CA ALA A 85 -22.95 9.78 28.74
C ALA A 85 -21.94 10.93 28.57
N GLY A 86 -20.76 10.66 27.99
CA GLY A 86 -19.71 11.66 27.73
C GLY A 86 -20.08 12.71 26.67
N ASN A 87 -21.00 12.38 25.74
CA ASN A 87 -21.46 13.29 24.68
C ASN A 87 -22.13 14.57 25.18
N TYR A 88 -22.57 14.62 26.45
CA TYR A 88 -23.23 15.79 27.03
C TYR A 88 -22.32 16.65 27.93
N CYS A 89 -21.18 16.10 28.39
CA CYS A 89 -20.40 16.71 29.47
C CYS A 89 -18.95 17.05 29.10
N ILE A 90 -18.45 16.63 27.93
CA ILE A 90 -17.03 16.77 27.57
C ILE A 90 -16.85 17.74 26.38
N PRO A 91 -16.14 18.86 26.57
CA PRO A 91 -15.85 19.84 25.51
C PRO A 91 -15.21 19.22 24.25
N HIS A 92 -15.48 19.81 23.09
CA HIS A 92 -15.05 19.27 21.79
C HIS A 92 -13.53 19.04 21.68
N GLY A 93 -12.70 19.97 22.18
CA GLY A 93 -11.24 19.84 22.12
C GLY A 93 -10.67 18.63 22.88
N ILE A 94 -11.28 18.26 24.01
CA ILE A 94 -10.86 17.09 24.80
C ILE A 94 -11.28 15.80 24.09
N ARG A 95 -12.39 15.80 23.35
CA ARG A 95 -12.84 14.65 22.54
C ARG A 95 -11.92 14.39 21.35
N THR A 96 -11.47 15.45 20.68
CA THR A 96 -10.51 15.35 19.57
C THR A 96 -9.17 14.81 20.08
N GLU A 97 -8.71 15.28 21.24
CA GLU A 97 -7.44 14.86 21.84
C GLU A 97 -7.48 13.41 22.36
N ILE A 98 -8.57 13.02 23.03
CA ILE A 98 -8.78 11.63 23.45
C ILE A 98 -8.94 10.72 22.23
N GLY A 99 -9.70 11.13 21.20
CA GLY A 99 -9.84 10.37 19.95
C GLY A 99 -8.53 10.21 19.18
N ARG A 100 -7.67 11.24 19.20
CA ARG A 100 -6.32 11.23 18.60
C ARG A 100 -5.37 10.32 19.37
N ARG A 101 -5.40 10.36 20.70
CA ARG A 101 -4.61 9.50 21.59
C ARG A 101 -5.03 8.04 21.56
N LEU A 102 -6.32 7.76 21.43
CA LEU A 102 -6.84 6.40 21.30
C LEU A 102 -6.55 5.80 19.92
N ARG A 103 -6.49 6.64 18.86
CA ARG A 103 -6.01 6.23 17.55
C ARG A 103 -4.51 5.91 17.54
N SER A 104 -3.70 6.64 18.33
CA SER A 104 -2.27 6.29 18.52
C SER A 104 -2.05 5.09 19.44
N GLU A 105 -3.01 4.75 20.30
CA GLU A 105 -2.95 3.60 21.22
C GLU A 105 -3.71 2.35 20.69
N GLY A 106 -3.91 2.23 19.36
CA GLY A 106 -4.39 0.98 18.74
C GLY A 106 -5.88 0.68 18.95
N ALA A 107 -6.74 1.69 19.14
CA ALA A 107 -8.19 1.49 19.09
C ALA A 107 -8.61 1.11 17.66
N GLY A 108 -8.85 -0.20 17.49
CA GLY A 108 -8.97 -0.91 16.21
C GLY A 108 -9.80 -0.19 15.16
N VAL A 109 -9.10 0.25 14.12
CA VAL A 109 -9.75 0.66 12.88
C VAL A 109 -10.14 -0.61 12.13
N GLU A 110 -11.38 -0.66 11.67
CA GLU A 110 -11.91 -1.77 10.89
C GLU A 110 -11.03 -1.98 9.66
N LYS A 111 -10.36 -3.15 9.62
CA LYS A 111 -9.52 -3.59 8.49
C LYS A 111 -10.35 -4.52 7.64
N TYR A 112 -10.47 -4.25 6.35
CA TYR A 112 -11.29 -5.03 5.44
C TYR A 112 -10.48 -6.14 4.75
N HIS A 113 -10.97 -7.38 4.85
CA HIS A 113 -10.44 -8.54 4.14
C HIS A 113 -11.04 -8.59 2.73
N LYS A 114 -10.40 -9.30 1.79
CA LYS A 114 -10.92 -9.50 0.41
C LYS A 114 -12.38 -9.99 0.38
N ASP A 115 -12.80 -10.76 1.37
CA ASP A 115 -14.17 -11.32 1.43
C ASP A 115 -15.23 -10.23 1.61
N TYR A 116 -14.87 -9.07 2.18
CA TYR A 116 -15.75 -7.91 2.29
C TYR A 116 -16.35 -7.51 0.93
N TYR A 117 -15.50 -7.51 -0.11
CA TYR A 117 -15.86 -7.10 -1.46
C TYR A 117 -16.75 -8.15 -2.11
N ALA A 118 -16.38 -9.43 -2.00
CA ALA A 118 -17.15 -10.55 -2.51
C ALA A 118 -18.55 -10.62 -1.88
N ASP A 119 -18.65 -10.49 -0.55
CA ASP A 119 -19.91 -10.52 0.20
C ASP A 119 -20.87 -9.39 -0.18
N ARG A 120 -20.33 -8.28 -0.70
CA ARG A 120 -21.12 -7.11 -1.16
C ARG A 120 -21.32 -7.06 -2.66
N GLY A 121 -20.79 -8.04 -3.40
CA GLY A 121 -20.84 -8.03 -4.86
C GLY A 121 -20.04 -6.90 -5.49
N LEU A 122 -19.04 -6.36 -4.79
CA LEU A 122 -18.12 -5.35 -5.31
C LEU A 122 -17.02 -6.05 -6.10
N SER A 123 -16.92 -5.72 -7.38
CA SER A 123 -15.86 -6.23 -8.23
C SER A 123 -14.56 -5.45 -8.03
N THR A 124 -13.43 -6.15 -8.00
CA THR A 124 -12.10 -5.57 -7.92
C THR A 124 -11.26 -5.86 -9.16
N VAL A 125 -10.15 -5.15 -9.31
CA VAL A 125 -9.13 -5.40 -10.35
C VAL A 125 -8.54 -6.82 -10.28
N PHE A 126 -8.72 -7.53 -9.15
CA PHE A 126 -8.19 -8.87 -8.92
C PHE A 126 -9.09 -9.99 -9.45
N ASP A 127 -10.35 -9.69 -9.77
CA ASP A 127 -11.37 -10.69 -10.03
C ASP A 127 -11.28 -11.31 -11.43
N GLY A 128 -11.53 -12.63 -11.50
CA GLY A 128 -11.60 -13.36 -12.77
C GLY A 128 -10.26 -13.48 -13.50
N ARG A 129 -9.14 -13.42 -12.76
CA ARG A 129 -7.78 -13.56 -13.28
C ARG A 129 -6.86 -14.21 -12.25
N ARG A 130 -5.63 -14.51 -12.66
CA ARG A 130 -4.55 -15.00 -11.79
C ARG A 130 -3.86 -13.80 -11.14
N SER A 131 -4.36 -13.34 -10.01
CA SER A 131 -3.88 -12.13 -9.34
C SER A 131 -3.08 -12.44 -8.06
N LEU A 132 -2.09 -11.60 -7.79
CA LEU A 132 -1.36 -11.56 -6.53
C LEU A 132 -1.42 -10.14 -5.93
N PRO A 133 -2.40 -9.85 -5.07
CA PRO A 133 -2.35 -8.68 -4.20
C PRO A 133 -1.27 -8.86 -3.12
N ILE A 134 -0.53 -7.79 -2.83
CA ILE A 134 0.50 -7.76 -1.79
C ILE A 134 0.28 -6.51 -0.95
N ALA A 135 -0.20 -6.72 0.28
CA ALA A 135 -0.40 -5.67 1.29
C ALA A 135 -1.26 -4.47 0.84
N VAL A 136 -2.25 -4.70 -0.02
CA VAL A 136 -3.14 -3.63 -0.53
C VAL A 136 -4.04 -3.13 0.61
N PRO A 137 -4.05 -1.82 0.92
CA PRO A 137 -4.83 -1.28 2.03
C PRO A 137 -6.31 -1.61 1.88
N ASN A 138 -6.90 -2.12 2.96
CA ASN A 138 -8.31 -2.55 3.01
C ASN A 138 -8.68 -3.63 1.97
N TYR A 139 -7.72 -4.37 1.45
CA TYR A 139 -7.92 -5.59 0.67
C TYR A 139 -6.97 -6.69 1.20
N TRP A 140 -7.06 -6.94 2.51
CA TRP A 140 -6.17 -7.91 3.15
C TRP A 140 -6.48 -9.34 2.69
N THR A 141 -5.45 -10.16 2.62
CA THR A 141 -5.58 -11.60 2.33
C THR A 141 -4.95 -12.44 3.44
N ASP A 142 -5.38 -13.70 3.60
CA ASP A 142 -4.73 -14.68 4.49
C ASP A 142 -3.21 -14.78 4.29
N ARG A 143 -2.74 -14.49 3.07
CA ARG A 143 -1.33 -14.46 2.72
C ARG A 143 -0.63 -13.27 3.38
N ASP A 144 -1.23 -12.09 3.36
CA ASP A 144 -0.68 -10.89 4.00
C ASP A 144 -0.59 -11.07 5.51
N GLU A 145 -1.60 -11.69 6.13
CA GLU A 145 -1.58 -11.99 7.57
C GLU A 145 -0.44 -12.95 7.92
N ARG A 146 -0.30 -14.05 7.17
CA ARG A 146 0.76 -15.05 7.39
C ARG A 146 2.16 -14.46 7.22
N LEU A 147 2.32 -13.48 6.33
CA LEU A 147 3.59 -12.81 6.06
C LEU A 147 3.83 -11.58 6.95
N GLY A 148 2.87 -11.24 7.81
CA GLY A 148 3.00 -10.14 8.76
C GLY A 148 2.87 -8.75 8.15
N TYR A 149 2.19 -8.58 7.02
CA TYR A 149 2.00 -7.27 6.38
C TYR A 149 0.93 -6.38 7.00
N MET A 150 0.26 -6.86 8.05
CA MET A 150 -0.71 -6.07 8.79
C MET A 150 -0.01 -5.13 9.78
N PHE A 151 0.34 -3.93 9.31
CA PHE A 151 0.99 -2.94 10.16
C PHE A 151 -0.01 -1.94 10.75
N ASP A 152 0.30 -1.43 11.94
CA ASP A 152 -0.27 -0.19 12.46
C ASP A 152 0.80 0.88 12.36
N ARG A 153 0.76 1.64 11.26
CA ARG A 153 1.72 2.71 10.95
C ARG A 153 1.75 3.80 12.01
N GLY A 154 0.59 4.13 12.59
CA GLY A 154 0.50 5.13 13.65
C GLY A 154 1.18 4.66 14.92
N ALA A 155 0.97 3.39 15.30
CA ALA A 155 1.67 2.79 16.44
C ALA A 155 3.18 2.71 16.21
N GLN A 156 3.62 2.25 15.04
CA GLN A 156 5.04 2.16 14.69
C GLN A 156 5.73 3.52 14.69
N MET A 157 5.14 4.55 14.08
CA MET A 157 5.69 5.91 14.15
C MET A 157 5.71 6.45 15.59
N GLY A 158 4.71 6.15 16.40
CA GLY A 158 4.68 6.52 17.82
C GLY A 158 5.72 5.80 18.68
N GLU A 159 6.21 4.63 18.26
CA GLU A 159 7.34 3.93 18.91
C GLU A 159 8.70 4.52 18.50
N TRP A 160 8.79 5.12 17.31
CA TRP A 160 10.05 5.57 16.72
C TRP A 160 10.31 7.05 16.92
N LEU A 161 9.27 7.87 16.97
CA LEU A 161 9.36 9.33 17.04
C LEU A 161 8.77 9.84 18.35
N ASP A 162 9.47 10.78 18.98
CA ASP A 162 9.01 11.40 20.21
C ASP A 162 7.94 12.47 19.91
N ARG A 163 6.93 12.52 20.77
CA ARG A 163 5.86 13.50 20.70
C ARG A 163 5.53 14.03 22.10
N ASP A 164 5.39 15.33 22.22
CA ASP A 164 4.92 16.01 23.43
C ASP A 164 3.66 16.85 23.17
N ASP A 165 3.32 17.71 24.13
CA ASP A 165 2.16 18.61 24.05
C ASP A 165 2.31 19.69 22.96
N GLU A 166 3.53 19.95 22.49
CA GLU A 166 3.84 20.95 21.45
C GLU A 166 3.87 20.33 20.05
N GLY A 167 4.05 19.01 19.92
CA GLY A 167 3.97 18.29 18.65
C GLY A 167 5.01 17.17 18.52
N TRP A 168 5.27 16.77 17.28
CA TRP A 168 6.38 15.87 16.98
C TRP A 168 7.71 16.57 17.23
N GLN A 169 8.60 15.89 17.92
CA GLN A 169 9.93 16.40 18.22
C GLN A 169 10.89 16.04 17.08
N PRO A 170 11.95 16.84 16.85
CA PRO A 170 13.01 16.47 15.92
C PRO A 170 13.56 15.08 16.26
N ALA A 171 13.56 14.19 15.26
CA ALA A 171 14.12 12.86 15.38
C ALA A 171 15.63 12.94 15.56
N SER A 172 16.17 12.13 16.48
CA SER A 172 17.60 11.86 16.51
C SER A 172 18.02 11.01 15.31
N SER A 173 19.33 11.02 14.97
CA SER A 173 19.87 10.16 13.91
C SER A 173 19.59 8.68 14.14
N ASP A 174 19.58 8.22 15.40
CA ASP A 174 19.29 6.82 15.75
C ASP A 174 17.81 6.48 15.53
N GLN A 175 16.89 7.41 15.85
CA GLN A 175 15.45 7.23 15.57
C GLN A 175 15.20 7.19 14.07
N GLN A 176 15.78 8.13 13.33
CA GLN A 176 15.70 8.16 11.87
C GLN A 176 16.23 6.85 11.25
N ALA A 177 17.39 6.36 11.71
CA ALA A 177 17.96 5.12 11.20
C ALA A 177 17.03 3.90 11.40
N ARG A 178 16.30 3.83 12.52
CA ARG A 178 15.32 2.76 12.76
C ARG A 178 14.13 2.82 11.81
N VAL A 179 13.64 4.04 11.52
CA VAL A 179 12.58 4.24 10.53
C VAL A 179 13.08 3.78 9.15
N GLU A 180 14.28 4.23 8.74
CA GLU A 180 14.87 3.83 7.47
C GLU A 180 15.04 2.30 7.39
N GLU A 181 15.59 1.65 8.42
CA GLU A 181 15.75 0.19 8.48
C GLU A 181 14.42 -0.55 8.35
N ALA A 182 13.40 -0.13 9.10
CA ALA A 182 12.07 -0.74 9.03
C ALA A 182 11.45 -0.58 7.63
N MET A 183 11.62 0.59 7.01
CA MET A 183 11.03 0.90 5.70
C MET A 183 11.67 0.09 4.59
N HIS A 184 13.00 0.00 4.58
CA HIS A 184 13.73 -0.81 3.61
C HIS A 184 13.45 -2.30 3.82
N SER A 185 13.30 -2.76 5.06
CA SER A 185 12.96 -4.15 5.36
C SER A 185 11.57 -4.52 4.84
N GLU A 186 10.56 -3.67 5.05
CA GLU A 186 9.21 -3.89 4.56
C GLU A 186 9.17 -3.89 3.02
N ALA A 187 9.74 -2.85 2.39
CA ALA A 187 9.78 -2.75 0.93
C ALA A 187 10.54 -3.93 0.32
N GLY A 188 11.69 -4.31 0.88
CA GLY A 188 12.50 -5.43 0.43
C GLY A 188 11.75 -6.77 0.48
N GLN A 189 10.95 -7.01 1.53
CA GLN A 189 10.12 -8.21 1.61
C GLN A 189 9.07 -8.26 0.48
N LYS A 190 8.41 -7.13 0.19
CA LYS A 190 7.38 -7.05 -0.87
C LYS A 190 8.01 -7.17 -2.26
N LEU A 191 9.14 -6.49 -2.50
CA LEU A 191 9.90 -6.61 -3.75
C LEU A 191 10.33 -8.06 -4.01
N GLY A 192 10.87 -8.76 -3.00
CA GLY A 192 11.23 -10.17 -3.14
C GLY A 192 10.05 -11.08 -3.49
N GLN A 193 8.82 -10.69 -3.13
CA GLN A 193 7.62 -11.42 -3.53
C GLN A 193 7.19 -11.13 -4.96
N ILE A 194 7.35 -9.89 -5.43
CA ILE A 194 7.15 -9.55 -6.85
C ILE A 194 8.13 -10.37 -7.69
N GLU A 195 9.42 -10.41 -7.32
CA GLU A 195 10.43 -11.20 -8.03
C GLU A 195 10.13 -12.70 -8.04
N ALA A 196 9.65 -13.25 -6.92
CA ALA A 196 9.21 -14.64 -6.87
C ALA A 196 7.96 -14.90 -7.73
N ALA A 197 7.08 -13.90 -7.87
CA ALA A 197 5.85 -14.00 -8.65
C ALA A 197 6.10 -13.83 -10.15
N LEU A 198 7.06 -13.00 -10.56
CA LEU A 198 7.49 -12.84 -11.95
C LEU A 198 7.98 -14.16 -12.56
N GLN A 199 8.45 -15.10 -11.73
CA GLN A 199 8.81 -16.45 -12.19
C GLN A 199 7.61 -17.33 -12.53
N ARG A 200 6.37 -16.83 -12.37
CA ARG A 200 5.12 -17.57 -12.55
C ARG A 200 4.17 -16.86 -13.51
N GLU A 201 3.18 -17.59 -13.99
CA GLU A 201 2.17 -17.11 -14.93
C GLU A 201 1.02 -16.33 -14.24
N TYR A 202 1.36 -15.35 -13.40
CA TYR A 202 0.36 -14.40 -12.90
C TYR A 202 -0.12 -13.50 -14.05
N ASP A 203 -1.39 -13.12 -14.04
CA ASP A 203 -1.92 -12.08 -14.93
C ASP A 203 -1.62 -10.70 -14.34
N LEU A 204 -1.78 -10.56 -13.02
CA LEU A 204 -1.63 -9.32 -12.27
C LEU A 204 -0.83 -9.54 -10.99
N ILE A 205 0.20 -8.74 -10.77
CA ILE A 205 0.88 -8.60 -9.48
C ILE A 205 0.65 -7.16 -9.03
N PHE A 206 0.07 -6.95 -7.85
CA PHE A 206 -0.23 -5.61 -7.34
C PHE A 206 0.33 -5.48 -5.94
N ALA A 207 1.31 -4.61 -5.75
CA ALA A 207 1.97 -4.41 -4.47
C ALA A 207 1.87 -2.97 -4.01
N TRP A 208 1.47 -2.78 -2.76
CA TRP A 208 1.42 -1.46 -2.12
C TRP A 208 2.64 -1.21 -1.24
N PHE A 209 3.16 0.02 -1.29
CA PHE A 209 4.36 0.46 -0.57
C PHE A 209 4.12 1.81 0.11
N GLY A 210 3.96 1.81 1.44
CA GLY A 210 3.95 3.03 2.28
C GLY A 210 5.31 3.71 2.48
N PHE A 211 6.29 3.42 1.62
CA PHE A 211 7.69 3.83 1.79
C PHE A 211 7.87 5.33 1.59
N VAL A 212 7.40 5.85 0.46
CA VAL A 212 7.49 7.27 0.10
C VAL A 212 6.64 8.13 1.04
N ASP A 213 5.41 7.71 1.31
CA ASP A 213 4.53 8.32 2.33
C ASP A 213 5.22 8.46 3.69
N THR A 214 5.77 7.36 4.24
CA THR A 214 6.42 7.41 5.55
C THR A 214 7.61 8.37 5.56
N PHE A 215 8.44 8.35 4.51
CA PHE A 215 9.59 9.25 4.43
C PHE A 215 9.16 10.71 4.31
N GLY A 216 8.08 10.99 3.59
CA GLY A 216 7.48 12.31 3.52
C GLY A 216 6.98 12.80 4.87
N HIS A 217 6.28 11.97 5.66
CA HIS A 217 5.82 12.30 7.01
C HIS A 217 6.98 12.58 7.97
N VAL A 218 8.11 11.89 7.78
CA VAL A 218 9.30 12.00 8.64
C VAL A 218 10.16 13.22 8.27
N GLU A 219 10.15 13.65 7.00
CA GLU A 219 10.98 14.77 6.48
C GLU A 219 11.02 16.01 7.39
N PRO A 220 9.90 16.55 7.90
CA PRO A 220 9.92 17.79 8.68
C PRO A 220 10.65 17.67 10.02
N VAL A 221 10.77 16.45 10.54
CA VAL A 221 11.41 16.16 11.83
C VAL A 221 12.70 15.36 11.68
N ALA A 222 13.10 15.00 10.46
CA ALA A 222 14.27 14.17 10.23
C ALA A 222 15.57 14.89 10.63
N ALA A 223 16.53 14.15 11.20
CA ALA A 223 17.88 14.68 11.48
C ALA A 223 18.63 15.02 10.17
N ASN A 224 18.37 14.26 9.10
CA ASN A 224 18.91 14.48 7.76
C ASN A 224 17.78 14.33 6.73
N PRO A 225 17.75 15.12 5.63
CA PRO A 225 16.74 14.98 4.58
C PRO A 225 16.59 13.54 4.10
N VAL A 226 15.35 13.05 4.03
CA VAL A 226 14.96 11.68 3.70
C VAL A 226 14.08 11.61 2.45
N GLN A 227 13.22 12.60 2.19
CA GLN A 227 12.17 12.50 1.19
C GLN A 227 12.73 12.25 -0.21
N ARG A 228 13.67 13.10 -0.66
CA ARG A 228 14.33 12.89 -1.96
C ARG A 228 15.07 11.55 -2.04
N ARG A 229 15.77 11.14 -0.98
CA ARG A 229 16.45 9.82 -0.94
C ARG A 229 15.43 8.68 -1.04
N GLY A 230 14.26 8.84 -0.44
CA GLY A 230 13.16 7.89 -0.55
C GLY A 230 12.66 7.75 -1.99
N TYR A 231 12.47 8.87 -2.68
CA TYR A 231 12.12 8.88 -4.10
C TYR A 231 13.20 8.22 -4.96
N GLU A 232 14.48 8.55 -4.75
CA GLU A 232 15.61 7.95 -5.46
C GLU A 232 15.65 6.43 -5.26
N GLN A 233 15.41 5.95 -4.04
CA GLN A 233 15.40 4.52 -3.74
C GLN A 233 14.17 3.81 -4.34
N ALA A 234 12.99 4.43 -4.29
CA ALA A 234 11.77 3.89 -4.91
C ALA A 234 11.89 3.81 -6.44
N ALA A 235 12.52 4.81 -7.06
CA ALA A 235 12.87 4.80 -8.48
C ALA A 235 13.84 3.65 -8.82
N GLU A 236 14.91 3.46 -8.03
CA GLU A 236 15.85 2.34 -8.23
C GLU A 236 15.15 0.99 -8.13
N TRP A 237 14.25 0.80 -7.16
CA TRP A 237 13.48 -0.43 -7.04
C TRP A 237 12.49 -0.62 -8.19
N THR A 238 11.88 0.46 -8.66
CA THR A 238 11.00 0.44 -9.83
C THR A 238 11.76 0.00 -11.08
N ASP A 239 12.93 0.59 -11.34
CA ASP A 239 13.80 0.21 -12.47
C ASP A 239 14.29 -1.25 -12.34
N ARG A 240 14.63 -1.69 -11.13
CA ARG A 240 14.97 -3.10 -10.86
C ARG A 240 13.85 -4.05 -11.22
N ILE A 241 12.59 -3.74 -10.88
CA ILE A 241 11.44 -4.57 -11.28
C ILE A 241 11.23 -4.49 -12.79
N LYS A 242 11.29 -3.30 -13.39
CA LYS A 242 11.18 -3.10 -14.84
C LYS A 242 12.17 -3.96 -15.62
N SER A 243 13.42 -4.03 -15.16
CA SER A 243 14.48 -4.82 -15.81
C SER A 243 14.26 -6.34 -15.78
N GLN A 244 13.29 -6.83 -15.01
CA GLN A 244 12.91 -8.24 -14.89
C GLN A 244 11.64 -8.58 -15.68
N LEU A 245 10.97 -7.60 -16.28
CA LEU A 245 9.78 -7.81 -17.08
C LEU A 245 10.15 -8.38 -18.47
N ASP A 246 9.31 -9.29 -18.98
CA ASP A 246 9.41 -9.73 -20.38
C ASP A 246 8.87 -8.62 -21.32
N ASP A 247 9.21 -8.65 -22.61
CA ASP A 247 8.81 -7.62 -23.60
C ASP A 247 7.28 -7.41 -23.71
N ASP A 248 6.48 -8.43 -23.36
CA ASP A 248 5.01 -8.39 -23.39
C ASP A 248 4.39 -8.08 -22.00
N ASP A 249 5.19 -7.83 -20.97
CA ASP A 249 4.71 -7.46 -19.63
C ASP A 249 4.54 -5.93 -19.54
N THR A 250 3.73 -5.45 -18.59
CA THR A 250 3.44 -4.01 -18.43
C THR A 250 3.71 -3.58 -17.01
N LEU A 251 4.41 -2.46 -16.84
CA LEU A 251 4.63 -1.82 -15.55
C LEU A 251 3.67 -0.65 -15.37
N VAL A 252 2.97 -0.61 -14.23
CA VAL A 252 2.16 0.53 -13.82
C VAL A 252 2.62 0.98 -12.43
N CYS A 253 2.93 2.25 -12.27
CA CYS A 253 3.10 2.89 -10.96
C CYS A 253 1.91 3.80 -10.69
N VAL A 254 1.38 3.75 -9.47
CA VAL A 254 0.23 4.57 -9.09
C VAL A 254 0.34 4.99 -7.63
N SER A 255 -0.10 6.21 -7.32
CA SER A 255 -0.34 6.66 -5.95
C SER A 255 -1.79 7.04 -5.74
N ASP A 256 -2.19 7.00 -4.47
CA ASP A 256 -3.47 7.48 -3.98
C ASP A 256 -3.51 8.99 -3.76
N HIS A 257 -2.38 9.59 -3.39
CA HIS A 257 -2.20 11.02 -3.17
C HIS A 257 -0.73 11.43 -3.39
N GLY A 258 -0.42 12.71 -3.15
CA GLY A 258 0.95 13.18 -2.95
C GLY A 258 1.23 13.53 -1.49
N LEU A 259 2.45 13.92 -1.15
CA LEU A 259 2.81 14.37 0.20
C LEU A 259 3.97 15.35 0.17
N ARG A 260 3.77 16.53 0.76
CA ARG A 260 4.78 17.60 0.90
C ARG A 260 4.75 18.18 2.30
N ASP A 261 5.92 18.48 2.85
CA ASP A 261 6.09 19.03 4.20
C ASP A 261 5.40 18.21 5.31
N GLY A 262 5.30 16.88 5.15
CA GLY A 262 4.60 15.99 6.07
C GLY A 262 3.07 16.03 5.99
N HIS A 263 2.52 16.65 4.95
CA HIS A 263 1.07 16.77 4.73
C HIS A 263 0.66 16.14 3.41
N HIS A 264 -0.48 15.46 3.42
CA HIS A 264 -1.05 14.88 2.20
C HIS A 264 -1.47 15.98 1.23
N THR A 265 -1.26 15.74 -0.06
CA THR A 265 -1.62 16.66 -1.15
C THR A 265 -2.54 15.95 -2.15
N MET A 266 -3.20 16.72 -3.02
CA MET A 266 -4.04 16.17 -4.08
C MET A 266 -3.24 15.75 -5.33
N ASP A 267 -1.91 15.84 -5.29
CA ASP A 267 -1.03 15.65 -6.46
C ASP A 267 -0.63 14.17 -6.62
N ALA A 268 -1.61 13.28 -6.73
CA ALA A 268 -1.35 11.88 -7.02
C ALA A 268 -0.73 11.68 -8.41
N THR A 269 -0.14 10.52 -8.66
CA THR A 269 0.60 10.20 -9.87
C THR A 269 0.12 8.87 -10.45
N ILE A 270 0.02 8.81 -11.76
CA ILE A 270 0.05 7.55 -12.52
C ILE A 270 1.21 7.56 -13.51
N ALA A 271 1.93 6.45 -13.59
CA ALA A 271 3.00 6.25 -14.57
C ALA A 271 2.94 4.83 -15.15
N SER A 272 3.40 4.67 -16.39
CA SER A 272 3.41 3.39 -17.08
C SER A 272 4.47 3.35 -18.18
N ASP A 273 4.90 2.16 -18.58
CA ASP A 273 5.62 1.96 -19.85
C ASP A 273 4.67 1.86 -21.06
N ASP A 274 3.39 1.61 -20.82
CA ASP A 274 2.33 1.68 -21.83
C ASP A 274 1.53 2.99 -21.69
N ALA A 275 1.62 3.86 -22.70
CA ALA A 275 0.91 5.14 -22.76
C ALA A 275 -0.61 5.00 -22.58
N SER A 276 -1.20 3.92 -23.07
CA SER A 276 -2.64 3.71 -23.02
C SER A 276 -3.18 3.56 -21.60
N VAL A 277 -2.33 3.15 -20.65
CA VAL A 277 -2.70 3.10 -19.22
C VAL A 277 -2.84 4.51 -18.66
N VAL A 278 -1.88 5.38 -18.96
CA VAL A 278 -1.86 6.77 -18.48
C VAL A 278 -2.97 7.58 -19.14
N GLU A 279 -3.19 7.40 -20.44
CA GLU A 279 -4.25 8.08 -21.20
C GLU A 279 -5.66 7.63 -20.78
N ALA A 280 -5.80 6.45 -20.17
CA ALA A 280 -7.08 5.90 -19.74
C ALA A 280 -7.47 6.26 -18.30
N ALA A 281 -6.60 6.94 -17.54
CA ALA A 281 -6.85 7.26 -16.14
C ALA A 281 -6.65 8.74 -15.84
N ASP A 282 -7.77 9.48 -15.78
CA ASP A 282 -7.78 10.88 -15.34
C ASP A 282 -7.86 10.97 -13.80
N SER A 283 -8.48 9.99 -13.14
CA SER A 283 -8.68 9.95 -11.69
C SER A 283 -8.40 8.58 -11.07
N VAL A 284 -8.29 8.54 -9.74
CA VAL A 284 -8.16 7.29 -8.96
C VAL A 284 -9.29 6.29 -9.22
N PHE A 285 -10.46 6.75 -9.68
CA PHE A 285 -11.59 5.88 -10.04
C PHE A 285 -11.39 5.15 -11.37
N ASP A 286 -10.56 5.70 -12.25
CA ASP A 286 -10.31 5.14 -13.59
C ASP A 286 -9.20 4.09 -13.59
N VAL A 287 -8.36 4.06 -12.54
CA VAL A 287 -7.18 3.19 -12.44
C VAL A 287 -7.52 1.71 -12.64
N ARG A 288 -8.63 1.23 -12.05
CA ARG A 288 -9.08 -0.16 -12.27
C ARG A 288 -9.30 -0.44 -13.76
N ALA A 289 -10.00 0.45 -14.46
CA ALA A 289 -10.32 0.27 -15.87
C ALA A 289 -9.06 0.33 -16.75
N ALA A 290 -8.12 1.22 -16.42
CA ALA A 290 -6.81 1.32 -17.07
C ALA A 290 -5.97 0.05 -16.88
N ILE A 291 -5.93 -0.52 -15.67
CA ILE A 291 -5.25 -1.81 -15.44
C ILE A 291 -5.97 -2.93 -16.21
N ASP A 292 -7.30 -2.94 -16.22
CA ASP A 292 -8.09 -3.95 -16.91
C ASP A 292 -7.89 -3.97 -18.43
N SER A 293 -7.55 -2.84 -19.05
CA SER A 293 -7.35 -2.75 -20.50
C SER A 293 -6.06 -3.45 -20.96
N VAL A 294 -5.03 -3.48 -20.10
CA VAL A 294 -3.71 -4.09 -20.38
C VAL A 294 -3.52 -5.45 -19.69
N THR A 295 -4.39 -5.84 -18.76
CA THR A 295 -4.21 -7.08 -17.99
C THR A 295 -5.01 -8.24 -18.60
N PRO A 296 -4.39 -9.39 -18.91
CA PRO A 296 -5.11 -10.56 -19.39
C PRO A 296 -6.04 -11.16 -18.32
N ARG A 297 -7.11 -11.83 -18.76
CA ARG A 297 -8.05 -12.56 -17.88
C ARG A 297 -7.95 -14.06 -18.15
N ARG A 298 -6.92 -14.72 -17.61
CA ARG A 298 -6.79 -16.18 -17.69
C ARG A 298 -7.58 -16.82 -16.55
N GLU A 299 -7.96 -18.09 -16.74
CA GLU A 299 -8.67 -18.84 -15.70
C GLU A 299 -7.89 -18.76 -14.37
N SER A 300 -8.60 -18.32 -13.33
CA SER A 300 -8.04 -18.14 -12.01
C SER A 300 -7.70 -19.49 -11.40
N VAL A 301 -6.46 -19.63 -10.91
CA VAL A 301 -5.96 -20.83 -10.24
C VAL A 301 -5.27 -20.42 -8.96
N ALA A 302 -5.31 -21.28 -7.93
CA ALA A 302 -4.77 -20.96 -6.62
C ALA A 302 -3.26 -20.63 -6.65
N THR A 303 -2.49 -21.32 -7.50
CA THR A 303 -1.06 -21.08 -7.68
C THR A 303 -0.72 -21.24 -9.16
N PRO A 304 -0.35 -20.15 -9.86
CA PRO A 304 0.07 -20.23 -11.25
C PRO A 304 1.34 -21.09 -11.43
N THR A 305 1.44 -21.72 -12.59
CA THR A 305 2.63 -22.49 -13.00
C THR A 305 3.85 -21.60 -13.09
N VAL A 306 5.03 -22.21 -12.92
CA VAL A 306 6.31 -21.53 -13.15
C VAL A 306 6.45 -21.31 -14.66
N ARG A 307 6.84 -20.10 -15.07
CA ARG A 307 7.10 -19.77 -16.48
C ARG A 307 8.16 -20.71 -17.04
N GLU A 308 8.06 -21.07 -18.32
CA GLU A 308 8.99 -21.99 -18.96
C GLU A 308 10.46 -21.54 -18.83
N THR A 309 10.71 -20.24 -18.94
CA THR A 309 12.01 -19.58 -18.76
C THR A 309 12.65 -19.81 -17.39
N HIS A 310 11.85 -20.06 -16.35
CA HIS A 310 12.29 -20.35 -14.99
C HIS A 310 12.14 -21.83 -14.61
N SER A 311 11.64 -22.67 -15.52
CA SER A 311 11.49 -24.10 -15.27
C SER A 311 12.87 -24.79 -15.26
N ARG A 312 13.12 -25.64 -14.25
CA ARG A 312 14.36 -26.43 -14.21
C ARG A 312 14.29 -27.59 -15.20
N ALA A 313 15.30 -27.71 -16.05
CA ALA A 313 15.61 -28.96 -16.72
C ALA A 313 16.34 -29.90 -15.73
N GLY A 314 15.70 -30.97 -15.27
CA GLY A 314 16.33 -31.97 -14.39
C GLY A 314 15.37 -32.96 -13.74
N GLN A 315 15.92 -34.06 -13.19
CA GLN A 315 15.14 -35.05 -12.42
C GLN A 315 14.64 -34.43 -11.11
N ARG A 316 13.34 -34.61 -10.83
CA ARG A 316 12.73 -34.24 -9.55
C ARG A 316 13.19 -35.23 -8.47
N ALA A 317 13.82 -34.71 -7.41
CA ALA A 317 14.07 -35.49 -6.19
C ALA A 317 12.76 -35.68 -5.41
N GLY A 318 12.63 -36.80 -4.69
CA GLY A 318 11.47 -37.04 -3.82
C GLY A 318 11.50 -36.16 -2.56
N ALA A 319 10.35 -35.94 -1.94
CA ALA A 319 10.26 -35.19 -0.67
C ALA A 319 11.09 -35.87 0.44
N ASP A 320 11.07 -37.21 0.49
CA ASP A 320 11.82 -37.99 1.48
C ASP A 320 13.34 -37.84 1.31
N ASP A 321 13.82 -37.77 0.06
CA ASP A 321 15.24 -37.53 -0.23
C ASP A 321 15.68 -36.14 0.27
N ILE A 322 14.80 -35.14 0.16
CA ILE A 322 15.08 -33.80 0.68
C ILE A 322 15.01 -33.80 2.20
N HIS A 323 14.02 -34.46 2.80
CA HIS A 323 13.88 -34.55 4.24
C HIS A 323 15.12 -35.19 4.88
N GLY A 324 15.57 -36.35 4.39
CA GLY A 324 16.76 -37.01 4.92
C GLY A 324 18.01 -36.15 4.79
N ARG A 325 18.17 -35.41 3.68
CA ARG A 325 19.28 -34.45 3.54
C ARG A 325 19.19 -33.28 4.53
N LEU A 326 18.00 -32.80 4.83
CA LEU A 326 17.81 -31.71 5.80
C LEU A 326 18.05 -32.20 7.23
N GLU A 327 17.65 -33.43 7.57
CA GLU A 327 17.98 -34.09 8.84
C GLU A 327 19.49 -34.30 8.99
N ASP A 328 20.16 -34.80 7.94
CA ASP A 328 21.62 -34.98 7.92
C ASP A 328 22.37 -33.66 8.14
N LEU A 329 21.77 -32.54 7.75
CA LEU A 329 22.29 -31.19 7.95
C LEU A 329 21.82 -30.53 9.26
N GLY A 330 20.92 -31.17 10.01
CA GLY A 330 20.38 -30.68 11.28
C GLY A 330 19.38 -29.51 11.16
N TYR A 331 18.74 -29.34 10.00
CA TYR A 331 17.69 -28.32 9.82
C TYR A 331 16.31 -28.77 10.33
N VAL A 332 16.09 -30.09 10.40
CA VAL A 332 14.91 -30.78 10.95
C VAL A 332 15.40 -31.91 11.84
#